data_AF-A0A1V8UFB1-F1
#
_entry.id   AF-A0A1V8UFB1-F1
#
_cell.length_a   1.000
_cell.length_b   1.000
_cell.length_c   1.000
_cell.angle_alpha   90.00
_cell.angle_beta   90.00
_cell.angle_gamma   90.00
#
_symmetry.space_group_name_H-M   'P 1'
#
loop_
_entity.id
_entity.type
_entity.pdbx_description
1 polymer ?
#
loop_
_entity_poly.entity_id
_entity_poly.type
_entity_poly.pdbx_seq_one_letter_code
_entity_poly.pdbx_strand_id
1 'polypeptide(L)'
;MGTTHSVARAITPCIFVDRVPTEVRAQIFSYVLAREEPIYFRYTLPKNAEGQRKRKWVIDNDGSLLPGPDLDNTTALLRTCKTFRAEASEVLFSTNSFVFPSTTAVTKFLEEIGAPKHAIKALIIERYVLSTAEQFWHSLVPLVNLRTITLPHYELCQTRARPVKLHAVQQYMEPLLEVLHAARTAREKDVDLRSLIRLKVSKIPCWWCRNDHRLKDFRDPHYDQCTTACGTQAAAAEHAKLVGRIEGLIAATMKETQEKSR
;
A
#
# COMPACT_ATOMS: atom_id res chain seq x y z
N MET A 1 15.22 -0.27 -60.02
CA MET A 1 14.51 -1.44 -59.46
C MET A 1 14.99 -1.62 -58.02
N GLY A 2 14.25 -1.09 -57.05
CA GLY A 2 14.56 -1.24 -55.63
C GLY A 2 13.42 -2.01 -54.98
N THR A 3 13.65 -3.28 -54.66
CA THR A 3 12.73 -4.12 -53.91
C THR A 3 12.81 -3.76 -52.43
N THR A 4 11.82 -3.03 -51.94
CA THR A 4 11.59 -2.81 -50.52
C THR A 4 11.05 -4.10 -49.89
N HIS A 5 11.94 -4.86 -49.25
CA HIS A 5 11.51 -5.95 -48.38
C HIS A 5 10.87 -5.37 -47.12
N SER A 6 9.54 -5.33 -47.10
CA SER A 6 8.75 -5.21 -45.88
C SER A 6 9.02 -6.45 -45.02
N VAL A 7 9.83 -6.28 -43.98
CA VAL A 7 10.01 -7.30 -42.94
C VAL A 7 8.75 -7.26 -42.07
N ALA A 8 7.72 -7.97 -42.49
CA ALA A 8 6.59 -8.30 -41.62
C ALA A 8 7.16 -9.05 -40.41
N ARG A 9 7.09 -8.42 -39.24
CA ARG A 9 7.56 -8.98 -37.98
C ARG A 9 6.71 -10.22 -37.70
N ALA A 10 7.27 -11.41 -37.91
CA ALA A 10 6.59 -12.67 -37.60
C ALA A 10 6.26 -12.67 -36.10
N ILE A 11 4.97 -12.49 -35.77
CA ILE A 11 4.47 -12.62 -34.41
C ILE A 11 4.49 -14.12 -34.12
N THR A 12 5.41 -14.58 -33.27
CA THR A 12 5.42 -15.97 -32.83
C THR A 12 4.09 -16.26 -32.14
N PRO A 13 3.27 -17.20 -32.66
CA PRO A 13 1.97 -17.50 -32.10
C PRO A 13 2.14 -18.02 -30.67
N CYS A 14 1.38 -17.47 -29.74
CA CYS A 14 1.37 -17.89 -28.36
C CYS A 14 0.09 -18.70 -28.15
N ILE A 15 0.18 -20.02 -28.30
CA ILE A 15 -0.98 -20.94 -28.27
C ILE A 15 -1.91 -20.66 -27.08
N PHE A 16 -1.36 -20.32 -25.92
CA PHE A 16 -2.16 -19.99 -24.75
C PHE A 16 -2.97 -18.69 -24.91
N VAL A 17 -2.37 -17.62 -25.45
CA VAL A 17 -3.11 -16.37 -25.75
C VAL A 17 -4.08 -16.57 -26.91
N ASP A 18 -3.68 -17.35 -27.92
CA ASP A 18 -4.41 -17.48 -29.19
C ASP A 18 -5.62 -18.43 -29.08
N ARG A 19 -5.58 -19.42 -28.17
CA ARG A 19 -6.62 -20.47 -28.07
C ARG A 19 -7.40 -20.48 -26.77
N VAL A 20 -6.87 -19.93 -25.69
CA VAL A 20 -7.57 -19.91 -24.40
C VAL A 20 -8.25 -18.55 -24.28
N PRO A 21 -9.58 -18.46 -24.08
CA PRO A 21 -10.26 -17.17 -23.90
C PRO A 21 -9.70 -16.36 -22.73
N THR A 22 -9.73 -15.04 -22.83
CA THR A 22 -9.18 -14.11 -21.83
C THR A 22 -9.73 -14.38 -20.42
N GLU A 23 -11.01 -14.75 -20.32
CA GLU A 23 -11.69 -15.05 -19.06
C GLU A 23 -11.09 -16.30 -18.40
N VAL A 24 -10.81 -17.34 -19.18
CA VAL A 24 -10.18 -18.57 -18.70
C VAL A 24 -8.73 -18.30 -18.31
N ARG A 25 -8.01 -17.47 -19.08
CA ARG A 25 -6.64 -17.04 -18.71
C ARG A 25 -6.64 -16.28 -17.38
N ALA A 26 -7.59 -15.36 -17.17
CA ALA A 26 -7.74 -14.62 -15.93
C ALA A 26 -8.04 -15.53 -14.72
N GLN A 27 -8.85 -16.58 -14.92
CA GLN A 27 -9.08 -17.61 -13.89
C GLN A 27 -7.81 -18.38 -13.55
N ILE A 28 -7.05 -18.81 -14.56
CA ILE A 28 -5.75 -19.49 -14.37
C ILE A 28 -4.78 -18.59 -13.62
N PHE A 29 -4.65 -17.32 -14.04
CA PHE A 29 -3.80 -16.36 -13.34
C PHE A 29 -4.27 -16.11 -11.92
N SER A 30 -5.57 -16.04 -11.66
CA SER A 30 -6.09 -15.84 -10.31
C SER A 30 -5.75 -17.03 -9.41
N TYR A 31 -5.89 -18.25 -9.93
CA TYR A 31 -5.54 -19.47 -9.21
C TYR A 31 -4.05 -19.51 -8.83
N VAL A 32 -3.17 -19.01 -9.71
CA VAL A 32 -1.71 -19.05 -9.49
C VAL A 32 -1.20 -17.86 -8.67
N LEU A 33 -1.73 -16.66 -8.91
CA LEU A 33 -1.15 -15.40 -8.40
C LEU A 33 -1.89 -14.85 -7.18
N ALA A 34 -3.13 -15.26 -6.91
CA ALA A 34 -3.82 -14.83 -5.70
C ALA A 34 -3.18 -15.50 -4.47
N ARG A 35 -2.97 -14.70 -3.44
CA ARG A 35 -2.44 -15.12 -2.15
C ARG A 35 -3.45 -14.75 -1.07
N GLU A 36 -3.63 -15.67 -0.12
CA GLU A 36 -4.44 -15.41 1.07
C GLU A 36 -3.74 -14.39 1.98
N GLU A 37 -2.43 -14.53 2.13
CA GLU A 37 -1.58 -13.62 2.89
C GLU A 37 -1.09 -12.44 2.03
N PRO A 38 -0.89 -11.24 2.63
CA PRO A 38 -0.30 -10.11 1.93
C PRO A 38 1.10 -10.44 1.38
N ILE A 39 1.41 -9.88 0.20
CA ILE A 39 2.74 -10.00 -0.41
C ILE A 39 3.64 -8.95 0.21
N TYR A 40 4.69 -9.37 0.92
CA TYR A 40 5.61 -8.42 1.57
C TYR A 40 6.76 -8.07 0.66
N PHE A 41 7.02 -6.77 0.50
CA PHE A 41 8.25 -6.27 -0.09
C PHE A 41 9.25 -5.96 1.02
N ARG A 42 10.50 -6.35 0.81
CA ARG A 42 11.64 -5.92 1.63
C ARG A 42 12.77 -5.46 0.72
N TYR A 43 13.64 -4.61 1.25
CA TYR A 43 14.86 -4.27 0.55
C TYR A 43 15.98 -5.17 1.06
N THR A 44 16.78 -5.68 0.13
CA THR A 44 18.08 -6.29 0.42
C THR A 44 19.17 -5.38 -0.12
N LEU A 45 20.38 -5.50 0.43
CA LEU A 45 21.58 -4.80 0.00
C LEU A 45 22.65 -5.82 -0.41
N PRO A 46 22.40 -6.65 -1.45
CA PRO A 46 23.40 -7.59 -1.92
C PRO A 46 24.65 -6.83 -2.38
N LYS A 47 25.82 -7.42 -2.13
CA LYS A 47 27.07 -6.98 -2.74
C LYS A 47 27.10 -7.49 -4.19
N ASN A 48 27.43 -6.62 -5.15
CA ASN A 48 27.80 -7.06 -6.50
C ASN A 48 29.21 -7.66 -6.51
N ALA A 49 29.64 -8.17 -7.67
CA ALA A 49 30.97 -8.76 -7.84
C ALA A 49 32.10 -7.76 -7.52
N GLU A 50 31.83 -6.46 -7.69
CA GLU A 50 32.72 -5.35 -7.41
C GLU A 50 32.68 -4.86 -5.94
N GLY A 51 31.93 -5.55 -5.07
CA GLY A 51 31.82 -5.24 -3.63
C GLY A 51 30.91 -4.06 -3.28
N GLN A 52 30.34 -3.37 -4.27
CA GLN A 52 29.35 -2.31 -4.09
C GLN A 52 27.98 -2.88 -3.70
N ARG A 53 27.27 -2.19 -2.82
CA ARG A 53 25.92 -2.58 -2.40
C ARG A 53 24.88 -1.78 -3.17
N LYS A 54 24.04 -2.46 -3.94
CA LYS A 54 22.87 -1.85 -4.58
C LYS A 54 21.61 -2.35 -3.89
N ARG A 55 20.71 -1.42 -3.53
CA ARG A 55 19.41 -1.79 -2.96
C ARG A 55 18.61 -2.56 -4.01
N LYS A 56 18.07 -3.72 -3.62
CA LYS A 56 17.19 -4.55 -4.46
C LYS A 56 15.92 -4.87 -3.68
N TRP A 57 14.77 -4.66 -4.30
CA TRP A 57 13.50 -5.13 -3.75
C TRP A 57 13.38 -6.64 -3.93
N VAL A 58 13.03 -7.32 -2.85
CA VAL A 58 12.71 -8.74 -2.83
C VAL A 58 11.33 -8.91 -2.21
N ILE A 59 10.62 -9.93 -2.65
CA ILE A 59 9.37 -10.34 -2.03
C ILE A 59 9.72 -11.34 -0.92
N ASP A 60 9.18 -11.15 0.28
CA ASP A 60 9.47 -11.95 1.47
C ASP A 60 8.18 -12.52 2.06
N ASN A 61 7.76 -13.69 1.60
CA ASN A 61 6.50 -14.27 2.09
C ASN A 61 6.68 -15.18 3.33
N ASP A 62 7.91 -15.54 3.71
CA ASP A 62 8.19 -16.53 4.77
C ASP A 62 9.11 -16.02 5.89
N GLY A 63 9.46 -14.73 5.90
CA GLY A 63 10.55 -14.21 6.73
C GLY A 63 11.93 -14.73 6.32
N SER A 64 12.01 -15.43 5.18
CA SER A 64 13.26 -15.91 4.59
C SER A 64 13.72 -14.91 3.54
N LEU A 65 14.96 -14.43 3.69
CA LEU A 65 15.56 -13.39 2.83
C LEU A 65 15.88 -13.87 1.40
N LEU A 66 15.40 -15.04 1.01
CA LEU A 66 15.59 -15.64 -0.30
C LEU A 66 14.23 -15.76 -0.97
N PRO A 67 14.08 -15.39 -2.27
CA PRO A 67 12.90 -15.78 -3.00
C PRO A 67 12.79 -17.30 -2.94
N GLY A 68 11.81 -17.82 -2.21
CA GLY A 68 11.54 -19.25 -2.18
C GLY A 68 11.24 -19.75 -3.61
N PRO A 69 11.54 -21.02 -3.93
CA PRO A 69 11.33 -21.59 -5.27
C PRO A 69 9.88 -21.43 -5.76
N ASP A 70 8.90 -21.38 -4.86
CA ASP A 70 7.49 -21.21 -5.21
C ASP A 70 7.21 -19.84 -5.82
N LEU A 71 7.88 -18.76 -5.39
CA LEU A 71 7.62 -17.42 -5.90
C LEU A 71 8.39 -17.14 -7.20
N ASP A 72 9.58 -17.70 -7.35
CA ASP A 72 10.31 -17.65 -8.63
C ASP A 72 9.51 -18.35 -9.73
N ASN A 73 8.83 -19.45 -9.43
CA ASN A 73 7.92 -20.13 -10.37
C ASN A 73 6.63 -19.33 -10.62
N THR A 74 6.02 -18.76 -9.58
CA THR A 74 4.75 -18.00 -9.72
C THR A 74 4.96 -16.68 -10.49
N THR A 75 6.06 -15.97 -10.22
CA THR A 75 6.40 -14.71 -10.91
C THR A 75 7.08 -14.94 -12.26
N ALA A 76 7.50 -16.18 -12.58
CA ALA A 76 7.99 -16.53 -13.92
C ALA A 76 6.95 -16.22 -15.00
N LEU A 77 5.65 -16.32 -14.69
CA LEU A 77 4.56 -15.92 -15.59
C LEU A 77 4.64 -14.45 -16.03
N LEU A 78 5.18 -13.57 -15.18
CA LEU A 78 5.39 -12.15 -15.49
C LEU A 78 6.59 -11.91 -16.42
N ARG A 79 7.40 -12.95 -16.66
CA ARG A 79 8.61 -12.91 -17.50
C ARG A 79 8.41 -13.57 -18.87
N THR A 80 7.24 -14.17 -19.15
CA THR A 80 6.99 -14.94 -20.38
C THR A 80 6.91 -14.09 -21.64
N CYS A 81 5.85 -13.30 -21.81
CA CYS A 81 5.67 -12.39 -22.94
C CYS A 81 4.88 -11.14 -22.53
N LYS A 82 4.81 -10.12 -23.39
CA LYS A 82 4.16 -8.84 -23.06
C LYS A 82 2.68 -9.00 -22.69
N THR A 83 1.94 -9.83 -23.42
CA THR A 83 0.51 -10.07 -23.18
C THR A 83 0.28 -10.78 -21.85
N PHE A 84 1.00 -11.89 -21.61
CA PHE A 84 0.97 -12.60 -20.34
C PHE A 84 1.32 -11.68 -19.18
N ARG A 85 2.40 -10.91 -19.32
CA ARG A 85 2.83 -9.97 -18.29
C ARG A 85 1.72 -8.96 -17.98
N ALA A 86 1.06 -8.40 -19.00
CA ALA A 86 -0.01 -7.43 -18.81
C ALA A 86 -1.21 -8.04 -18.07
N GLU A 87 -1.72 -9.18 -18.54
CA GLU A 87 -2.88 -9.86 -17.94
C GLU A 87 -2.58 -10.38 -16.53
N ALA A 88 -1.43 -11.04 -16.34
CA ALA A 88 -1.00 -11.54 -15.05
C ALA A 88 -0.73 -10.41 -14.04
N SER A 89 -0.17 -9.28 -14.47
CA SER A 89 0.05 -8.13 -13.59
C SER A 89 -1.27 -7.51 -13.13
N GLU A 90 -2.26 -7.42 -14.03
CA GLU A 90 -3.60 -6.94 -13.69
C GLU A 90 -4.24 -7.80 -12.60
N VAL A 91 -4.15 -9.13 -12.74
CA VAL A 91 -4.66 -10.08 -11.74
C VAL A 91 -3.85 -9.98 -10.44
N LEU A 92 -2.52 -9.97 -10.50
CA LEU A 92 -1.65 -9.88 -9.32
C LEU A 92 -1.99 -8.65 -8.48
N PHE A 93 -2.06 -7.47 -9.10
CA PHE A 93 -2.28 -6.21 -8.38
C PHE A 93 -3.74 -6.03 -7.91
N SER A 94 -4.70 -6.61 -8.62
CA SER A 94 -6.12 -6.47 -8.28
C SER A 94 -6.63 -7.50 -7.28
N THR A 95 -5.92 -8.62 -7.05
CA THR A 95 -6.36 -9.68 -6.14
C THR A 95 -5.59 -9.68 -4.81
N ASN A 96 -4.38 -9.12 -4.77
CA ASN A 96 -3.52 -9.18 -3.60
C ASN A 96 -3.45 -7.85 -2.83
N SER A 97 -3.03 -7.97 -1.56
CA SER A 97 -2.58 -6.83 -0.74
C SER A 97 -1.06 -6.82 -0.67
N PHE A 98 -0.47 -5.64 -0.59
CA PHE A 98 1.00 -5.49 -0.61
C PHE A 98 1.51 -4.77 0.63
N VAL A 99 2.48 -5.38 1.31
CA VAL A 99 3.14 -4.81 2.49
C VAL A 99 4.46 -4.18 2.10
N PHE A 100 4.70 -2.96 2.54
CA PHE A 100 5.91 -2.21 2.27
C PHE A 100 6.57 -1.75 3.57
N PRO A 101 7.91 -1.75 3.64
CA PRO A 101 8.64 -1.43 4.86
C PRO A 101 8.60 0.07 5.17
N SER A 102 8.24 0.91 4.20
CA SER A 102 8.08 2.35 4.40
C SER A 102 7.29 3.03 3.29
N THR A 103 6.81 4.25 3.54
CA THR A 103 6.24 5.14 2.50
C THR A 103 7.20 5.37 1.33
N THR A 104 8.50 5.55 1.61
CA THR A 104 9.53 5.70 0.56
C THR A 104 9.65 4.46 -0.33
N ALA A 105 9.42 3.26 0.24
CA ALA A 105 9.43 2.01 -0.52
C ALA A 105 8.28 1.96 -1.53
N VAL A 106 7.08 2.38 -1.10
CA VAL A 106 5.90 2.45 -1.97
C VAL A 106 6.17 3.37 -3.15
N THR A 107 6.68 4.58 -2.90
CA THR A 107 6.98 5.55 -3.97
C THR A 107 7.92 4.96 -5.02
N LYS A 108 9.05 4.37 -4.60
CA LYS A 108 10.01 3.74 -5.52
C LYS A 108 9.43 2.57 -6.28
N PHE A 109 8.66 1.73 -5.59
CA PHE A 109 7.97 0.62 -6.23
C PHE A 109 7.02 1.12 -7.32
N LEU A 110 6.21 2.13 -7.02
CA LEU A 110 5.27 2.72 -7.99
C LEU A 110 5.98 3.40 -9.17
N GLU A 111 7.19 3.94 -8.98
CA GLU A 111 8.04 4.44 -10.06
C GLU A 111 8.55 3.30 -10.96
N GLU A 112 8.95 2.16 -10.38
CA GLU A 112 9.58 1.04 -11.08
C GLU A 112 8.60 0.09 -11.79
N ILE A 113 7.40 -0.16 -11.25
CA ILE A 113 6.50 -1.19 -11.80
C ILE A 113 5.90 -0.85 -13.17
N GLY A 114 5.87 0.43 -13.56
CA GLY A 114 5.16 0.88 -14.76
C GLY A 114 3.65 0.66 -14.64
N ALA A 115 3.02 0.01 -15.62
CA ALA A 115 1.60 -0.38 -15.59
C ALA A 115 1.42 -1.85 -15.16
N PRO A 116 0.27 -2.25 -14.55
CA PRO A 116 -0.95 -1.48 -14.32
C PRO A 116 -1.11 -0.98 -12.86
N LYS A 117 -0.68 0.27 -12.57
CA LYS A 117 -0.84 0.87 -11.23
C LYS A 117 -2.31 0.94 -10.78
N HIS A 118 -3.21 1.23 -11.73
CA HIS A 118 -4.63 1.36 -11.46
C HIS A 118 -5.24 0.10 -10.83
N ALA A 119 -4.68 -1.09 -11.04
CA ALA A 119 -5.21 -2.35 -10.53
C ALA A 119 -5.04 -2.49 -9.01
N ILE A 120 -4.09 -1.78 -8.39
CA ILE A 120 -3.76 -1.92 -6.95
C ILE A 120 -4.94 -1.46 -6.09
N LYS A 121 -5.38 -2.35 -5.18
CA LYS A 121 -6.53 -2.10 -4.28
C LYS A 121 -6.16 -1.87 -2.82
N ALA A 122 -5.06 -2.46 -2.35
CA ALA A 122 -4.73 -2.44 -0.93
C ALA A 122 -3.21 -2.35 -0.68
N LEU A 123 -2.82 -1.41 0.17
CA LEU A 123 -1.44 -1.21 0.61
C LEU A 123 -1.36 -1.28 2.13
N ILE A 124 -0.30 -1.90 2.65
CA ILE A 124 0.04 -1.94 4.06
C ILE A 124 1.44 -1.38 4.22
N ILE A 125 1.62 -0.41 5.10
CA ILE A 125 2.88 0.30 5.29
C ILE A 125 3.35 0.09 6.72
N GLU A 126 4.57 -0.35 6.89
CA GLU A 126 5.13 -0.62 8.23
C GLU A 126 5.70 0.63 8.89
N ARG A 127 6.19 1.59 8.09
CA ARG A 127 6.80 2.83 8.58
C ARG A 127 6.34 4.05 7.78
N TYR A 128 5.72 5.01 8.46
CA TYR A 128 5.33 6.27 7.83
C TYR A 128 6.42 7.33 7.97
N VAL A 129 7.16 7.59 6.89
CA VAL A 129 8.29 8.53 6.90
C VAL A 129 7.81 9.95 6.60
N LEU A 130 7.88 10.82 7.61
CA LEU A 130 7.35 12.20 7.54
C LEU A 130 8.04 13.06 6.50
N SER A 131 9.36 12.93 6.35
CA SER A 131 10.14 13.73 5.39
C SER A 131 9.80 13.42 3.93
N THR A 132 9.10 12.32 3.65
CA THR A 132 8.67 11.92 2.30
C THR A 132 7.15 11.76 2.22
N ALA A 133 6.39 12.34 3.17
CA ALA A 133 4.94 12.17 3.24
C ALA A 133 4.23 12.72 2.00
N GLU A 134 4.57 13.93 1.58
CA GLU A 134 4.00 14.59 0.40
C GLU A 134 4.23 13.76 -0.88
N GLN A 135 5.49 13.43 -1.17
CA GLN A 135 5.84 12.60 -2.32
C GLN A 135 5.13 11.24 -2.30
N PHE A 136 5.00 10.65 -1.10
CA PHE A 136 4.25 9.41 -0.93
C PHE A 136 2.78 9.56 -1.35
N TRP A 137 2.06 10.55 -0.82
CA TRP A 137 0.65 10.74 -1.16
C TRP A 137 0.44 11.04 -2.65
N HIS A 138 1.27 11.91 -3.24
CA HIS A 138 1.21 12.17 -4.67
C HIS A 138 1.49 10.93 -5.52
N SER A 139 2.37 10.03 -5.07
CA SER A 139 2.66 8.79 -5.79
C SER A 139 1.47 7.83 -5.86
N LEU A 140 0.47 7.98 -4.98
CA LEU A 140 -0.73 7.14 -4.95
C LEU A 140 -1.82 7.61 -5.92
N VAL A 141 -1.74 8.83 -6.46
CA VAL A 141 -2.76 9.40 -7.36
C VAL A 141 -3.14 8.47 -8.53
N PRO A 142 -2.21 7.73 -9.17
CA PRO A 142 -2.55 6.79 -10.25
C PRO A 142 -3.36 5.55 -9.79
N LEU A 143 -3.51 5.30 -8.50
CA LEU A 143 -4.15 4.10 -7.94
C LEU A 143 -5.68 4.28 -7.85
N VAL A 144 -6.34 4.47 -8.98
CA VAL A 144 -7.78 4.79 -9.04
C VAL A 144 -8.72 3.72 -8.45
N ASN A 145 -8.24 2.48 -8.28
CA ASN A 145 -9.01 1.39 -7.64
C ASN A 145 -8.66 1.18 -6.16
N LEU A 146 -7.84 2.05 -5.58
CA LEU A 146 -7.39 1.93 -4.20
C LEU A 146 -8.59 1.97 -3.24
N ARG A 147 -8.62 0.99 -2.35
CA ARG A 147 -9.66 0.79 -1.35
C ARG A 147 -9.14 1.02 0.05
N THR A 148 -7.92 0.56 0.33
CA THR A 148 -7.35 0.62 1.68
C THR A 148 -5.85 0.94 1.67
N ILE A 149 -5.45 1.78 2.60
CA ILE A 149 -4.07 2.09 2.96
C ILE A 149 -3.96 1.88 4.46
N THR A 150 -3.22 0.87 4.88
CA THR A 150 -2.96 0.61 6.30
C THR A 150 -1.66 1.30 6.69
N LEU A 151 -1.74 2.26 7.61
CA LEU A 151 -0.61 3.03 8.12
C LEU A 151 -0.27 2.63 9.56
N PRO A 152 1.00 2.73 9.99
CA PRO A 152 1.36 2.49 11.38
C PRO A 152 0.84 3.61 12.28
N HIS A 153 0.36 3.25 13.47
CA HIS A 153 -0.09 4.23 14.46
C HIS A 153 1.07 5.09 14.98
N TYR A 154 2.24 4.49 15.24
CA TYR A 154 3.33 5.11 15.99
C TYR A 154 3.74 6.46 15.41
N GLU A 155 3.93 6.56 14.10
CA GLU A 155 4.38 7.79 13.48
C GLU A 155 3.31 8.89 13.42
N LEU A 156 2.04 8.52 13.32
CA LEU A 156 0.88 9.44 13.28
C LEU A 156 0.35 9.83 14.66
N CYS A 157 0.86 9.18 15.71
CA CYS A 157 0.44 9.34 17.08
C CYS A 157 0.48 10.81 17.55
N GLN A 158 -0.63 11.28 18.11
CA GLN A 158 -0.83 12.68 18.52
C GLN A 158 -0.37 12.96 19.96
N THR A 159 -0.06 11.94 20.75
CA THR A 159 0.50 12.08 22.11
C THR A 159 2.02 12.18 22.12
N ARG A 160 2.67 12.09 20.95
CA ARG A 160 4.12 12.28 20.80
C ARG A 160 4.53 13.70 21.21
N ALA A 161 5.76 13.83 21.71
CA ALA A 161 6.36 15.14 22.01
C ALA A 161 6.36 16.09 20.79
N ARG A 162 6.51 15.55 19.58
CA ARG A 162 6.41 16.28 18.32
C ARG A 162 5.45 15.54 17.39
N PRO A 163 4.13 15.81 17.52
CA PRO A 163 3.13 15.12 16.72
C PRO A 163 3.13 15.63 15.29
N VAL A 164 2.69 14.78 14.37
CA VAL A 164 2.46 15.16 12.98
C VAL A 164 1.26 16.09 12.93
N LYS A 165 1.40 17.19 12.18
CA LYS A 165 0.26 18.06 11.88
C LYS A 165 -0.68 17.33 10.92
N LEU A 166 -1.80 16.83 11.44
CA LEU A 166 -2.75 16.07 10.61
C LEU A 166 -3.33 16.89 9.46
N HIS A 167 -3.44 18.20 9.61
CA HIS A 167 -3.85 19.09 8.52
C HIS A 167 -2.88 19.09 7.33
N ALA A 168 -1.56 18.96 7.59
CA ALA A 168 -0.60 18.82 6.49
C ALA A 168 -0.79 17.48 5.75
N VAL A 169 -1.07 16.40 6.50
CA VAL A 169 -1.39 15.09 5.91
C VAL A 169 -2.66 15.17 5.06
N GLN A 170 -3.69 15.89 5.55
CA GLN A 170 -4.92 16.15 4.81
C GLN A 170 -4.66 16.85 3.46
N GLN A 171 -3.85 17.91 3.46
CA GLN A 171 -3.48 18.64 2.23
C GLN A 171 -2.78 17.74 1.22
N TYR A 172 -1.84 16.91 1.67
CA TYR A 172 -1.15 15.96 0.78
C TYR A 172 -2.08 14.90 0.19
N MET A 173 -3.13 14.52 0.93
CA MET A 173 -4.11 13.51 0.51
C MET A 173 -5.17 14.02 -0.46
N GLU A 174 -5.45 15.33 -0.48
CA GLU A 174 -6.54 15.92 -1.27
C GLU A 174 -6.55 15.43 -2.74
N PRO A 175 -5.43 15.47 -3.49
CA PRO A 175 -5.43 15.03 -4.90
C PRO A 175 -5.79 13.54 -5.07
N LEU A 176 -5.40 12.69 -4.14
CA LEU A 176 -5.75 11.27 -4.16
C LEU A 176 -7.25 11.09 -3.94
N LEU A 177 -7.81 11.79 -2.95
CA LEU A 177 -9.23 11.69 -2.61
C LEU A 177 -10.11 12.16 -3.77
N GLU A 178 -9.74 13.26 -4.44
CA GLU A 178 -10.43 13.77 -5.63
C GLU A 178 -10.49 12.71 -6.74
N VAL A 179 -9.34 12.11 -7.08
CA VAL A 179 -9.25 11.09 -8.13
C VAL A 179 -10.04 9.83 -7.76
N LEU A 180 -9.98 9.39 -6.51
CA LEU A 180 -10.75 8.23 -6.05
C LEU A 180 -12.25 8.50 -6.04
N HIS A 181 -12.67 9.70 -5.63
CA HIS A 181 -14.07 10.11 -5.67
C HIS A 181 -14.58 10.08 -7.12
N ALA A 182 -13.90 10.77 -8.04
CA ALA A 182 -14.26 10.81 -9.46
C ALA A 182 -14.34 9.40 -10.07
N ALA A 183 -13.36 8.54 -9.79
CA ALA A 183 -13.31 7.17 -10.29
C ALA A 183 -14.45 6.28 -9.76
N ARG A 184 -14.92 6.50 -8.53
CA ARG A 184 -16.03 5.75 -7.93
C ARG A 184 -17.39 6.27 -8.39
N THR A 185 -17.56 7.58 -8.49
CA THR A 185 -18.76 8.20 -9.06
C THR A 185 -19.00 7.77 -10.51
N ALA A 186 -17.96 7.76 -11.34
CA ALA A 186 -18.04 7.31 -12.74
C ALA A 186 -18.43 5.83 -12.89
N ARG A 187 -18.35 5.04 -11.80
CA ARG A 187 -18.72 3.61 -11.78
C ARG A 187 -20.03 3.34 -11.04
N GLU A 188 -20.77 4.40 -10.70
CA GLU A 188 -22.03 4.32 -9.95
C GLU A 188 -21.89 3.53 -8.64
N LYS A 189 -20.71 3.57 -8.01
CA LYS A 189 -20.45 2.92 -6.73
C LYS A 189 -20.67 3.91 -5.60
N ASP A 190 -21.24 3.42 -4.50
CA ASP A 190 -21.32 4.18 -3.26
C ASP A 190 -19.93 4.67 -2.83
N VAL A 191 -19.85 5.96 -2.51
CA VAL A 191 -18.57 6.68 -2.34
C VAL A 191 -18.31 6.87 -0.85
N ASP A 192 -18.03 5.77 -0.14
CA ASP A 192 -17.44 5.87 1.19
C ASP A 192 -15.90 5.74 1.11
N LEU A 193 -15.24 6.88 1.28
CA LEU A 193 -13.78 6.97 1.37
C LEU A 193 -13.26 7.01 2.82
N ARG A 194 -14.13 7.03 3.84
CA ARG A 194 -13.69 7.09 5.25
C ARG A 194 -12.82 5.90 5.63
N SER A 195 -13.16 4.73 5.08
CA SER A 195 -12.40 3.49 5.28
C SER A 195 -11.10 3.39 4.45
N LEU A 196 -10.76 4.41 3.64
CA LEU A 196 -9.55 4.43 2.82
C LEU A 196 -8.30 4.29 3.67
N ILE A 197 -8.21 5.02 4.78
CA ILE A 197 -7.07 4.94 5.69
C ILE A 197 -7.44 4.09 6.89
N ARG A 198 -6.66 3.05 7.12
CA ARG A 198 -6.74 2.20 8.31
C ARG A 198 -5.47 2.37 9.12
N LEU A 199 -5.59 2.39 10.44
CA LEU A 199 -4.44 2.34 11.33
C LEU A 199 -4.17 0.89 11.73
N LYS A 200 -2.90 0.48 11.63
CA LYS A 200 -2.46 -0.85 12.03
C LYS A 200 -2.63 -1.00 13.54
N VAL A 201 -3.46 -1.96 13.95
CA VAL A 201 -3.54 -2.40 15.33
C VAL A 201 -2.32 -3.27 15.62
N SER A 202 -1.44 -2.78 16.49
CA SER A 202 -0.23 -3.49 16.89
C SER A 202 -0.48 -4.33 18.15
N LYS A 203 0.09 -5.54 18.21
CA LYS A 203 0.11 -6.36 19.44
C LYS A 203 0.76 -5.62 20.62
N ILE A 204 1.76 -4.79 20.31
CA ILE A 204 2.40 -3.91 21.27
C ILE A 204 1.77 -2.52 21.11
N PRO A 205 1.08 -1.99 22.14
CA PRO A 205 0.47 -0.67 22.06
C PRO A 205 1.51 0.42 21.84
N CYS A 206 1.10 1.52 21.22
CA CYS A 206 1.96 2.67 21.02
C CYS A 206 2.54 3.14 22.36
N TRP A 207 3.88 3.25 22.44
CA TRP A 207 4.58 3.63 23.66
C TRP A 207 4.11 4.99 24.20
N TRP A 208 3.87 5.97 23.33
CA TRP A 208 3.41 7.31 23.71
C TRP A 208 1.98 7.30 24.26
N CYS A 209 1.08 6.53 23.67
CA CYS A 209 -0.30 6.42 24.17
C CYS A 209 -0.37 5.64 25.47
N ARG A 210 0.44 4.59 25.62
CA ARG A 210 0.53 3.81 26.86
C ARG A 210 1.11 4.65 28.02
N ASN A 211 2.05 5.54 27.70
CA ASN A 211 2.79 6.31 28.70
C ASN A 211 2.40 7.77 28.77
N ASP A 212 1.22 8.17 28.28
CA ASP A 212 0.81 9.57 28.26
C ASP A 212 1.00 10.19 29.65
N HIS A 213 2.05 11.01 29.75
CA HIS A 213 2.51 11.58 31.01
C HIS A 213 1.48 12.58 31.58
N ARG A 214 0.48 12.98 30.78
CA ARG A 214 -0.64 13.82 31.23
C ARG A 214 -1.60 13.10 32.18
N LEU A 215 -1.57 11.77 32.20
CA LEU A 215 -2.44 10.92 33.03
C LEU A 215 -1.73 10.32 34.25
N LYS A 216 -0.43 10.60 34.42
CA LYS A 216 0.38 10.01 35.50
C LYS A 216 0.48 10.97 36.68
N ASP A 217 -0.43 10.81 37.65
CA ASP A 217 -0.17 11.31 39.01
C ASP A 217 0.72 10.29 39.72
N PHE A 218 2.01 10.63 39.90
CA PHE A 218 3.00 9.77 40.54
C PHE A 218 2.74 9.50 42.03
N ARG A 219 1.65 10.06 42.58
CA ARG A 219 1.25 9.94 43.98
C ARG A 219 0.22 8.84 44.24
N ASP A 220 -0.26 8.14 43.19
CA ASP A 220 -1.23 7.05 43.35
C ASP A 220 -0.57 5.80 44.02
N PRO A 221 -1.04 5.34 45.19
CA PRO A 221 -0.49 4.16 45.86
C PRO A 221 -0.70 2.84 45.11
N HIS A 222 -1.59 2.81 44.11
CA HIS A 222 -1.87 1.64 43.27
C HIS A 222 -1.14 1.68 41.91
N TYR A 223 -0.16 2.59 41.78
CA TYR A 223 0.63 2.82 40.57
C TYR A 223 1.05 1.51 39.89
N ASP A 224 1.70 0.60 40.62
CA ASP A 224 2.29 -0.62 40.03
C ASP A 224 1.25 -1.67 39.59
N GLN A 225 0.07 -1.72 40.22
CA GLN A 225 -0.92 -2.80 40.02
C GLN A 225 -1.89 -2.52 38.84
N CYS A 226 -2.09 -1.26 38.43
CA CYS A 226 -2.98 -0.86 37.31
C CYS A 226 -2.21 -0.56 36.01
N THR A 227 -0.88 -0.33 36.04
CA THR A 227 -0.11 0.22 34.89
C THR A 227 -0.32 -0.46 33.53
N THR A 228 -0.39 -1.81 33.48
CA THR A 228 -0.38 -2.52 32.20
C THR A 228 -1.76 -2.56 31.54
N ALA A 229 -2.80 -2.99 32.28
CA ALA A 229 -4.16 -3.02 31.75
C ALA A 229 -4.70 -1.60 31.47
N CYS A 230 -4.48 -0.68 32.41
CA CYS A 230 -4.88 0.72 32.27
C CYS A 230 -4.11 1.41 31.12
N GLY A 231 -2.82 1.10 30.95
CA GLY A 231 -2.01 1.57 29.82
C GLY A 231 -2.44 1.01 28.47
N THR A 232 -2.88 -0.26 28.40
CA THR A 232 -3.44 -0.83 27.15
C THR A 232 -4.78 -0.22 26.77
N GLN A 233 -5.65 0.02 27.75
CA GLN A 233 -6.95 0.66 27.53
C GLN A 233 -6.78 2.12 27.08
N ALA A 234 -5.88 2.87 27.72
CA ALA A 234 -5.52 4.23 27.30
C ALA A 234 -4.96 4.24 25.86
N ALA A 235 -4.07 3.31 25.53
CA ALA A 235 -3.54 3.18 24.19
C ALA A 235 -4.61 2.86 23.13
N ALA A 236 -5.57 2.00 23.46
CA ALA A 236 -6.70 1.70 22.59
C ALA A 236 -7.62 2.92 22.41
N ALA A 237 -7.89 3.68 23.47
CA ALA A 237 -8.68 4.91 23.40
C ALA A 237 -8.01 5.97 22.52
N GLU A 238 -6.71 6.20 22.68
CA GLU A 238 -5.97 7.13 21.81
C GLU A 238 -5.87 6.64 20.36
N HIS A 239 -5.78 5.32 20.14
CA HIS A 239 -5.89 4.74 18.81
C HIS A 239 -7.25 5.06 18.18
N ALA A 240 -8.36 4.81 18.89
CA ALA A 240 -9.71 5.11 18.41
C ALA A 240 -9.91 6.61 18.14
N LYS A 241 -9.41 7.49 19.02
CA LYS A 241 -9.43 8.95 18.78
C LYS A 241 -8.69 9.33 17.50
N LEU A 242 -7.53 8.74 17.24
CA LEU A 242 -6.76 9.01 16.03
C LEU A 242 -7.49 8.52 14.77
N VAL A 243 -8.10 7.32 14.82
CA VAL A 243 -8.95 6.81 13.74
C VAL A 243 -10.08 7.82 13.43
N GLY A 244 -10.86 8.22 14.45
CA GLY A 244 -11.95 9.17 14.26
C GLY A 244 -11.49 10.54 13.73
N ARG A 245 -10.30 11.01 14.12
CA ARG A 245 -9.70 12.24 13.55
C ARG A 245 -9.38 12.09 12.08
N ILE A 246 -8.78 10.96 11.66
CA ILE A 246 -8.44 10.71 10.26
C ILE A 246 -9.71 10.60 9.41
N GLU A 247 -10.71 9.85 9.89
CA GLU A 247 -12.01 9.73 9.20
C GLU A 247 -12.70 11.10 9.07
N GLY A 248 -12.64 11.93 10.12
CA GLY A 248 -13.14 13.30 10.08
C GLY A 248 -12.43 14.19 9.07
N LEU A 249 -11.10 14.06 8.94
CA LEU A 249 -10.31 14.81 7.94
C LEU A 249 -10.66 14.40 6.51
N ILE A 250 -10.83 13.10 6.25
CA ILE A 250 -11.27 12.60 4.94
C ILE A 250 -12.66 13.14 4.63
N ALA A 251 -13.59 13.07 5.58
CA ALA A 251 -14.95 13.56 5.40
C ALA A 251 -15.00 15.08 5.13
N ALA A 252 -14.21 15.87 5.85
CA ALA A 252 -14.10 17.32 5.64
C ALA A 252 -13.57 17.64 4.24
N THR A 253 -12.48 17.00 3.83
CA THR A 253 -11.88 17.19 2.49
C THR A 253 -12.88 16.84 1.38
N MET A 254 -13.62 15.74 1.53
CA MET A 254 -14.62 15.35 0.53
C MET A 254 -15.80 16.31 0.44
N LYS A 255 -16.22 16.90 1.56
CA LYS A 255 -17.24 17.95 1.54
C LYS A 255 -16.75 19.19 0.79
N GLU A 256 -15.52 19.63 1.05
CA GLU A 256 -14.91 20.77 0.35
C GLU A 256 -14.78 20.51 -1.16
N THR A 257 -14.32 19.32 -1.57
CA THR A 257 -14.24 18.93 -2.98
C THR A 257 -15.61 18.93 -3.67
N GLN A 258 -16.66 18.46 -3.00
CA GLN A 258 -18.03 18.45 -3.54
C GLN A 258 -18.59 19.87 -3.69
N GLU A 259 -18.29 20.77 -2.76
CA GLU A 259 -18.71 22.18 -2.83
C GLU A 259 -17.98 22.93 -3.95
N LYS A 260 -16.69 22.63 -4.21
CA LYS A 260 -15.92 23.20 -5.34
C LYS A 260 -16.39 22.70 -6.73
N SER A 261 -17.05 21.54 -6.78
CA SER A 261 -17.49 20.90 -8.03
C SER A 261 -18.94 21.23 -8.42
N ARG A 262 -19.63 22.07 -7.64
CA ARG A 262 -20.97 22.60 -7.92
C ARG A 262 -20.89 24.01 -8.48
#